data_AF-A0A937B184-F1
#
_entry.id   AF-A0A937B184-F1
#
_cell.length_a   1.000
_cell.length_b   1.000
_cell.length_c   1.000
_cell.angle_alpha   90.00
_cell.angle_beta   90.00
_cell.angle_gamma   90.00
#
_symmetry.space_group_name_H-M   'P 1'
#
loop_
_entity.id
_entity.type
_entity.pdbx_description
1 polymer ?
#
loop_
_entity_poly.entity_id
_entity_poly.type
_entity_poly.pdbx_seq_one_letter_code
_entity_poly.pdbx_strand_id
1 'polypeptide(L)' 'MSLRDAYKAEVKRLQLLKNGIEAMIQNKQQEQMKLAMNGVDLYVKEGQYEIASILLFENEED' A
#
# COMPACT_ATOMS: atom_id res chain seq x y z
N MET A 1 1.86 2.44 15.66
CA MET A 1 1.23 3.16 14.53
C MET A 1 0.31 4.22 15.13
N SER A 2 0.47 5.50 14.79
CA SER A 2 -0.45 6.54 15.26
C SER A 2 -1.77 6.48 14.47
N LEU A 3 -2.84 7.10 14.98
CA LEU A 3 -4.12 7.21 14.26
C LEU A 3 -3.93 7.88 12.88
N ARG A 4 -3.01 8.85 12.80
CA ARG A 4 -2.64 9.53 11.55
C ARG A 4 -2.00 8.56 10.56
N ASP A 5 -1.12 7.69 11.03
CA ASP A 5 -0.42 6.70 10.20
C ASP A 5 -1.40 5.63 9.69
N ALA A 6 -2.31 5.16 10.56
CA ALA A 6 -3.36 4.22 10.18
C ALA A 6 -4.32 4.82 9.14
N TYR A 7 -4.68 6.11 9.30
CA TYR A 7 -5.50 6.82 8.33
C TYR A 7 -4.79 6.94 6.97
N LYS A 8 -3.51 7.34 6.95
CA LYS A 8 -2.72 7.40 5.72
C LYS A 8 -2.62 6.03 5.05
N ALA A 9 -2.41 4.97 5.83
CA ALA A 9 -2.37 3.60 5.33
C ALA A 9 -3.69 3.20 4.67
N GLU A 10 -4.83 3.52 5.28
CA GLU A 10 -6.13 3.21 4.69
C GLU A 10 -6.40 4.03 3.42
N VAL A 11 -6.02 5.31 3.36
CA VAL A 11 -6.14 6.12 2.14
C VAL A 11 -5.33 5.51 0.99
N LYS A 12 -4.07 5.15 1.23
CA LYS A 12 -3.19 4.55 0.23
C LYS A 12 -3.69 3.15 -0.17
N ARG A 13 -4.24 2.37 0.76
CA ARG A 13 -4.93 1.10 0.48
C ARG A 13 -6.13 1.28 -0.46
N LEU A 14 -6.97 2.29 -0.19
CA LEU A 14 -8.14 2.60 -1.03
C LEU A 14 -7.73 3.09 -2.43
N GLN A 15 -6.64 3.85 -2.55
CA GLN A 15 -6.08 4.26 -3.83
C GLN A 15 -5.65 3.06 -4.67
N LEU A 16 -4.93 2.11 -4.08
CA LEU A 16 -4.55 0.86 -4.76
C LEU A 16 -5.79 0.03 -5.14
N LEU A 17 -6.76 -0.09 -4.23
CA LEU A 17 -7.98 -0.85 -4.48
C LEU A 17 -8.80 -0.28 -5.65
N LYS A 18 -8.87 1.05 -5.76
CA LYS A 18 -9.50 1.75 -6.89
C LYS A 18 -8.86 1.38 -8.24
N ASN A 19 -7.56 1.07 -8.24
CA ASN A 19 -6.80 0.67 -9.41
C ASN A 19 -6.74 -0.87 -9.58
N GLY A 20 -7.56 -1.63 -8.86
CA GLY A 20 -7.62 -3.09 -8.96
C GLY A 20 -6.47 -3.83 -8.27
N ILE A 21 -5.70 -3.14 -7.42
CA ILE A 21 -4.59 -3.71 -6.67
C ILE A 21 -5.06 -4.05 -5.26
N GLU A 22 -4.87 -5.31 -4.88
CA GLU A 22 -5.24 -5.76 -3.53
C GLU A 22 -4.12 -5.43 -2.56
N ALA A 23 -4.38 -4.46 -1.68
CA ALA A 23 -3.50 -4.08 -0.58
C ALA A 23 -4.11 -4.38 0.79
N MET A 24 -3.28 -4.82 1.72
CA MET A 24 -3.63 -5.11 3.11
C MET A 24 -2.71 -4.32 4.05
N ILE A 25 -3.24 -3.86 5.18
CA ILE A 25 -2.44 -3.17 6.22
C ILE A 25 -1.69 -4.18 7.11
N GLN A 26 -2.10 -5.45 7.09
CA GLN A 26 -1.47 -6.52 7.85
C GLN A 26 -0.98 -7.61 6.90
N ASN A 27 0.22 -8.10 7.15
CA ASN A 27 0.73 -9.29 6.49
C ASN A 27 -0.09 -10.50 6.94
N LYS A 28 -0.93 -11.04 6.05
CA LYS A 28 -1.76 -12.21 6.35
C LYS A 28 -1.34 -13.45 5.56
N GLN A 29 -0.44 -13.34 4.59
CA GLN A 29 -0.12 -14.45 3.67
C GLN A 29 1.36 -14.46 3.26
N GLN A 30 1.86 -15.66 2.97
CA GLN A 30 3.28 -15.93 2.69
C GLN A 30 3.80 -15.32 1.38
N GLU A 31 2.90 -14.95 0.45
CA GLU A 31 3.21 -14.41 -0.88
C GLU A 31 2.91 -12.90 -1.00
N GLN A 32 3.00 -12.18 0.11
CA GLN A 32 2.77 -10.72 0.15
C GLN A 32 4.10 -9.96 0.29
N MET A 33 4.29 -9.00 -0.60
CA MET A 33 5.41 -8.07 -0.59
C MET A 33 5.02 -6.81 0.19
N LYS A 34 5.94 -6.35 1.02
CA LYS A 34 5.77 -5.14 1.84
C LYS A 34 6.15 -3.90 1.04
N LEU A 35 5.20 -3.00 0.83
CA LEU A 35 5.41 -1.62 0.43
C LEU A 35 5.68 -0.80 1.69
N ALA A 36 6.96 -0.46 1.92
CA ALA A 36 7.37 0.40 3.02
C ALA A 36 7.37 1.84 2.53
N MET A 37 6.34 2.59 2.89
CA MET A 37 6.25 4.04 2.66
C MET A 37 6.39 4.78 4.00
N ASN A 38 6.74 6.06 3.98
CA ASN A 38 7.00 6.85 5.19
C ASN A 38 5.86 6.76 6.23
N GLY A 39 6.04 5.90 7.24
CA GLY A 39 5.07 5.66 8.32
C GLY A 39 3.89 4.76 7.96
N VAL A 40 3.88 4.13 6.78
CA VAL A 40 2.78 3.29 6.28
C VAL A 40 3.35 1.96 5.77
N ASP A 41 2.92 0.87 6.40
CA ASP A 41 3.20 -0.49 5.96
C ASP A 41 1.98 -1.04 5.21
N LEU A 42 2.14 -1.29 3.91
CA LEU A 42 1.14 -1.95 3.07
C LEU A 42 1.70 -3.25 2.52
N TYR A 43 0.82 -4.23 2.33
CA TYR A 43 1.16 -5.56 1.83
C TYR A 43 0.35 -5.82 0.57
N VAL A 44 1.03 -6.14 -0.52
CA VAL A 44 0.42 -6.45 -1.82
C VAL A 44 0.91 -7.80 -2.31
N LYS A 45 0.17 -8.43 -3.22
CA LYS A 45 0.66 -9.65 -3.89
C LYS A 45 1.94 -9.34 -4.66
N GLU A 46 2.86 -10.30 -4.71
CA GLU A 46 4.16 -10.15 -5.39
C GLU A 46 4.02 -9.63 -6.83
N GLY A 47 3.12 -10.21 -7.63
CA GLY A 47 2.87 -9.78 -9.01
C GLY A 47 2.24 -8.38 -9.16
N GLN A 48 1.80 -7.75 -8.07
CA GLN A 48 1.26 -6.39 -8.06
C GLN A 48 2.23 -5.37 -7.43
N TYR A 49 3.39 -5.81 -6.93
CA TYR A 49 4.31 -4.96 -6.19
C TYR A 49 4.83 -3.78 -7.01
N GLU A 50 5.28 -4.03 -8.24
CA GLU A 50 5.86 -3.00 -9.11
C GLU A 50 4.83 -1.93 -9.46
N ILE A 51 3.66 -2.35 -9.94
CA ILE A 51 2.58 -1.42 -10.33
C ILE A 51 2.03 -0.65 -9.12
N ALA A 52 1.94 -1.29 -7.95
CA ALA A 52 1.54 -0.62 -6.73
C ALA A 52 2.55 0.44 -6.29
N SER A 53 3.85 0.15 -6.44
CA SER A 53 4.92 1.09 -6.12
C SER A 53 4.81 2.34 -7.01
N ILE A 54 4.70 2.16 -8.33
CA ILE A 54 4.62 3.27 -9.30
C ILE A 54 3.43 4.19 -8.97
N LEU A 55 2.23 3.61 -8.82
CA LEU A 55 1.02 4.40 -8.56
C LEU A 55 1.11 5.20 -7.26
N LEU A 56 1.77 4.66 -6.24
CA LEU A 56 1.88 5.35 -4.95
C LEU A 56 2.92 6.47 -4.99
N PHE A 57 4.00 6.33 -5.77
CA PHE A 57 4.99 7.38 -6.01
C PHE A 57 4.43 8.54 -6.84
N GLU A 58 3.69 8.26 -7.91
CA GLU A 58 3.06 9.32 -8.73
C GLU A 58 2.09 10.19 -7.92
N ASN A 59 1.43 9.62 -6.90
CA ASN A 59 0.49 10.34 -6.03
C ASN A 59 1.16 11.08 -4.85
N GLU A 60 2.49 11.09 -4.72
CA GLU A 60 3.22 11.87 -3.68
C GLU A 60 3.89 13.13 -4.23
N GLU A 61 3.95 13.31 -5.55
CA GLU A 61 4.55 14.48 -6.21
C GLU A 61 3.54 15.61 -6.56
N ASP A 62 2.27 15.46 -6.21
CA ASP A 62 1.20 16.50 -6.29
C ASP A 62 0.83 17.04 -4.88
#